data_AF-A0A847W1T3-F1
#
_entry.id   AF-A0A847W1T3-F1
#
_cell.length_a   1.000
_cell.length_b   1.000
_cell.length_c   1.000
_cell.angle_alpha   90.00
_cell.angle_beta   90.00
_cell.angle_gamma   90.00
#
_symmetry.space_group_name_H-M   'P 1'
#
loop_
_entity.id
_entity.type
_entity.pdbx_description
1 polymer ?
#
loop_
_entity_poly.entity_id
_entity_poly.type
_entity_poly.pdbx_seq_one_letter_code
_entity_poly.pdbx_strand_id
1 'polypeptide(L)' 'MPKLKKTEKEKALEEFIFNLDTERRRKRHSVHDLARRCGICEGTWYRKRKSPETFTLNELMRIVDFYGVQFNYKRG' A
#
# COMPACT_ATOMS: atom_id res chain seq x y z
N MET A 1 19.87 20.56 -12.09
CA MET A 1 18.52 20.72 -11.50
C MET A 1 18.60 20.38 -10.02
N PRO A 2 18.30 21.31 -9.10
CA PRO A 2 18.21 20.96 -7.68
C PRO A 2 17.07 19.95 -7.47
N LYS A 3 17.34 18.86 -6.77
CA LYS A 3 16.30 17.88 -6.41
C LYS A 3 15.32 18.55 -5.45
N LEU A 4 14.09 18.79 -5.90
CA LEU A 4 13.01 19.27 -5.03
C LEU A 4 12.87 18.31 -3.84
N LYS A 5 12.79 18.88 -2.64
CA LYS A 5 12.66 18.11 -1.40
C LYS A 5 11.27 17.48 -1.38
N LYS A 6 11.20 16.15 -1.22
CA LYS A 6 9.92 15.44 -1.13
C LYS A 6 9.07 15.98 0.02
N THR A 7 7.78 16.15 -0.24
CA THR A 7 6.75 16.50 0.73
C THR A 7 6.56 15.39 1.76
N GLU A 8 5.98 15.70 2.92
CA GLU A 8 5.65 14.69 3.94
C GLU A 8 4.64 13.67 3.42
N LYS A 9 3.67 14.12 2.62
CA LYS A 9 2.69 13.23 1.98
C LYS A 9 3.37 12.20 1.08
N GLU A 10 4.30 12.62 0.22
CA GLU A 10 5.03 11.70 -0.67
C GLU A 10 5.82 10.66 0.12
N LYS A 11 6.48 11.07 1.21
CA LYS A 11 7.19 10.14 2.09
C LYS A 11 6.24 9.12 2.72
N ALA A 12 5.09 9.55 3.22
CA ALA A 12 4.09 8.66 3.82
C ALA A 12 3.53 7.64 2.82
N LEU A 13 3.32 8.04 1.55
CA LEU A 13 2.86 7.13 0.50
C LEU A 13 3.94 6.10 0.12
N GLU A 14 5.21 6.50 0.06
CA GLU A 14 6.33 5.58 -0.18
C GLU A 14 6.48 4.57 0.95
N GLU A 15 6.40 5.05 2.20
CA GLU A 15 6.45 4.21 3.39
C GLU A 15 5.27 3.22 3.43
N PHE A 16 4.07 3.65 3.08
CA PHE A 16 2.90 2.78 2.97
C PHE A 16 3.15 1.61 2.00
N ILE A 17 3.62 1.89 0.78
CA ILE A 17 3.92 0.84 -0.20
C ILE A 17 5.04 -0.08 0.28
N PHE A 18 6.10 0.48 0.88
CA PHE A 18 7.20 -0.29 1.42
C PHE A 18 6.74 -1.27 2.52
N ASN A 19 5.93 -0.79 3.46
CA ASN A 19 5.37 -1.60 4.54
C ASN A 19 4.45 -2.69 3.99
N LEU A 20 3.63 -2.36 3.00
CA LEU A 20 2.72 -3.30 2.36
C LEU A 20 3.46 -4.40 1.59
N ASP A 21 4.52 -4.06 0.85
CA ASP A 21 5.38 -5.05 0.18
C ASP A 21 6.14 -5.92 1.18
N THR A 22 6.60 -5.34 2.28
CA THR A 22 7.28 -6.06 3.37
C THR A 22 6.34 -7.07 4.00
N GLU A 23 5.11 -6.67 4.34
CA GLU A 23 4.12 -7.54 4.94
C GLU A 23 3.69 -8.66 3.98
N ARG A 24 3.46 -8.33 2.70
CA ARG A 24 3.18 -9.32 1.65
C ARG A 24 4.26 -10.40 1.58
N ARG A 25 5.54 -10.00 1.56
CA ARG A 25 6.68 -10.92 1.51
C ARG A 25 6.77 -11.76 2.79
N ARG A 26 6.58 -11.14 3.96
CA ARG A 26 6.58 -11.82 5.27
C ARG A 26 5.52 -12.92 5.32
N LYS A 27 4.34 -12.68 4.75
CA LYS A 27 3.23 -13.63 4.67
C LYS A 27 3.29 -14.58 3.47
N ARG A 28 4.33 -14.47 2.63
CA ARG A 28 4.54 -15.29 1.41
C ARG A 28 3.40 -15.17 0.39
N HIS A 29 2.69 -14.05 0.36
CA HIS A 29 1.65 -13.81 -0.64
C HIS A 29 2.27 -13.30 -1.94
N SER A 30 1.74 -13.75 -3.07
CA SER A 30 2.10 -13.21 -4.37
C SER A 30 1.46 -11.83 -4.57
N VAL A 31 1.91 -11.10 -5.60
CA VAL A 31 1.24 -9.86 -6.01
C VAL A 31 -0.19 -10.16 -6.51
N HIS A 32 -0.36 -11.29 -7.20
CA HIS A 32 -1.66 -11.80 -7.62
C HIS A 32 -2.65 -11.91 -6.47
N ASP A 33 -2.24 -12.54 -5.36
CA ASP A 33 -3.11 -12.76 -4.20
C ASP A 33 -3.58 -11.45 -3.59
N LEU A 34 -2.65 -10.49 -3.43
CA LEU A 34 -2.96 -9.17 -2.90
C LEU A 34 -3.91 -8.39 -3.81
N ALA A 35 -3.64 -8.39 -5.13
CA ALA A 35 -4.50 -7.74 -6.11
C ALA A 35 -5.91 -8.35 -6.08
N ARG A 36 -6.01 -9.68 -6.09
CA ARG A 36 -7.28 -10.42 -6.03
C ARG A 36 -8.07 -10.10 -4.77
N ARG A 37 -7.39 -10.01 -3.62
CA ARG A 37 -8.03 -9.65 -2.35
C ARG A 37 -8.54 -8.22 -2.32
N CYS A 38 -7.83 -7.30 -2.97
CA CYS A 38 -8.30 -5.92 -3.18
C CYS A 38 -9.47 -5.85 -4.17
N GLY A 39 -9.72 -6.91 -4.94
CA GLY A 39 -10.74 -6.94 -5.99
C GLY A 39 -10.30 -6.25 -7.27
N ILE A 40 -9.00 -6.24 -7.55
CA ILE A 40 -8.41 -5.65 -8.76
C ILE A 40 -7.51 -6.66 -9.47
N CYS A 41 -7.20 -6.41 -10.74
CA CYS A 41 -6.19 -7.17 -11.46
C CYS A 41 -4.76 -6.70 -11.09
N GLU A 42 -3.77 -7.57 -11.31
CA GLU A 42 -2.35 -7.25 -11.05
C GLU A 42 -1.87 -6.00 -11.79
N GLY A 43 -2.28 -5.80 -13.04
CA GLY A 43 -1.91 -4.61 -13.81
C GLY A 43 -2.38 -3.32 -13.13
N THR A 44 -3.57 -3.34 -12.54
CA THR A 44 -4.08 -2.20 -11.74
C THR A 44 -3.30 -2.03 -10.45
N TRP A 45 -2.91 -3.13 -9.79
CA TRP A 45 -2.01 -3.07 -8.64
C TRP A 45 -0.68 -2.38 -8.97
N TYR A 46 0.01 -2.77 -10.04
CA TYR A 46 1.29 -2.15 -10.42
C TYR A 46 1.16 -0.66 -10.73
N ARG A 47 0.04 -0.22 -11.31
CA ARG A 47 -0.25 1.20 -11.53
C ARG A 47 -0.47 1.93 -10.20
N LYS A 48 -1.34 1.42 -9.33
CA LYS A 48 -1.61 2.01 -8.01
C LYS A 48 -0.38 2.01 -7.10
N ARG A 49 0.50 1.01 -7.21
CA ARG A 49 1.79 0.98 -6.49
C ARG A 49 2.71 2.14 -6.86
N LYS A 50 2.65 2.64 -8.10
CA LYS A 50 3.40 3.81 -8.56
C LYS A 50 2.73 5.13 -8.17
N SER A 51 1.41 5.10 -7.95
CA SER A 51 0.58 6.25 -7.57
C SER A 51 -0.35 5.87 -6.39
N PRO A 52 0.20 5.70 -5.18
CA PRO A 52 -0.53 5.10 -4.05
C PRO A 52 -1.73 5.94 -3.59
N GLU A 53 -1.75 7.23 -3.90
CA GLU A 53 -2.89 8.12 -3.68
C GLU A 53 -4.16 7.72 -4.45
N THR A 54 -4.04 6.83 -5.44
CA THR A 54 -5.18 6.34 -6.24
C THR A 54 -5.89 5.12 -5.64
N PHE A 55 -5.44 4.61 -4.48
CA PHE A 55 -6.19 3.60 -3.75
C PHE A 55 -7.50 4.19 -3.21
N THR A 56 -8.60 3.49 -3.46
CA THR A 56 -9.91 3.80 -2.88
C THR A 56 -9.95 3.35 -1.42
N LEU A 57 -10.82 3.97 -0.62
CA LEU A 57 -11.02 3.58 0.77
C LEU A 57 -11.37 2.09 0.91
N ASN A 58 -12.21 1.55 0.02
CA ASN A 58 -12.60 0.15 0.04
C ASN A 58 -11.40 -0.79 -0.24
N GLU A 59 -10.52 -0.44 -1.17
CA GLU A 59 -9.29 -1.22 -1.41
C GLU A 59 -8.36 -1.18 -0.20
N LEU A 60 -8.20 -0.01 0.44
CA LEU A 60 -7.40 0.11 1.66
C LEU A 60 -7.97 -0.74 2.81
N MET A 61 -9.29 -0.70 3.02
CA MET A 61 -9.95 -1.53 4.03
C MET A 61 -9.73 -3.02 3.78
N ARG A 62 -9.78 -3.47 2.53
CA ARG A 62 -9.50 -4.88 2.16
C ARG A 62 -8.05 -5.28 2.41
N ILE A 63 -7.09 -4.39 2.16
CA ILE A 63 -5.66 -4.63 2.46
C ILE A 63 -5.46 -4.83 3.97
N VAL A 64 -6.10 -3.97 4.76
CA VAL A 64 -5.98 -3.95 6.22
C VAL A 64 -6.60 -5.21 6.82
N ASP A 65 -7.81 -5.56 6.39
CA ASP A 65 -8.49 -6.80 6.74
C ASP A 65 -7.65 -8.02 6.36
N PHE A 66 -7.07 -8.04 5.16
CA PHE A 66 -6.30 -9.19 4.67
C PHE A 66 -5.03 -9.48 5.48
N TYR A 67 -4.31 -8.45 5.89
CA TYR A 67 -3.07 -8.61 6.62
C TYR A 67 -3.26 -8.54 8.14
N GLY A 68 -4.48 -8.28 8.60
CA GLY A 68 -4.75 -8.04 10.02
C GLY A 68 -3.87 -6.92 10.57
N VAL A 69 -3.52 -5.93 9.74
CA VAL A 69 -2.71 -4.80 10.18
C VAL A 69 -3.60 -3.99 11.11
N GLN A 70 -3.40 -4.17 12.42
CA GLN A 70 -3.91 -3.19 13.36
C GLN A 70 -3.18 -1.89 13.05
N PHE A 71 -3.91 -0.90 12.51
CA PHE A 71 -3.40 0.46 12.48
C PHE A 71 -3.15 0.84 13.93
N ASN A 72 -1.89 0.73 14.35
CA ASN A 72 -1.44 1.29 15.62
C ASN A 72 -1.44 2.82 15.45
N TYR A 73 -2.64 3.41 15.54
CA TYR A 73 -2.77 4.81 15.88
C TYR A 73 -2.20 4.94 17.29
N LYS A 74 -0.94 5.38 17.40
CA LYS A 74 -0.48 5.97 18.65
C LYS A 74 -1.34 7.21 18.86
N ARG A 75 -2.36 7.09 19.73
CA ARG A 75 -3.02 8.25 20.33
C ARG A 75 -1.91 9.08 20.97
N GLY A 76 -1.62 10.22 20.36
CA GLY A 76 -0.97 11.34 21.05
C GLY A 76 -1.92 11.92 22.08
#